data_AF-A0A0B7MHR8-F1
#
_entry.id   AF-A0A0B7MHR8-F1
#
_cell.length_a   1.000
_cell.length_b   1.000
_cell.length_c   1.000
_cell.angle_alpha   90.00
_cell.angle_beta   90.00
_cell.angle_gamma   90.00
#
_symmetry.space_group_name_H-M   'P 1'
#
loop_
_entity.id
_entity.type
_entity.pdbx_description
1 polymer ?
#
loop_
_entity_poly.entity_id
_entity_poly.type
_entity_poly.pdbx_seq_one_letter_code
_entity_poly.pdbx_strand_id
1 'polypeptide(L)'
;MKLRVGTWNIKGGRGAKGFPLLLNKRNLDEIAEEICRADLHVVLLQEVDVKNLRCCWVHQPRYLAGKLEEYTGEKWNYLFARAFPLLGGSYGNAVLAVYPLEEVLSLSLKFPGQKVEERVFLFAHLFPPDISPLGIGCFHLSVKSESQRVQEAKKIKAALAKLFSIPPLVLGGDLNGKRGSAAFQELITDHFPMEELGPSEGDSFAAPSYRARIDFLFGKKVAPLASGIIDAGEVSDHHLVWAECEI
;
A
#
# COMPACT_ATOMS: atom_id res chain seq x y z
N MET A 1 -5.62 1.44 21.31
CA MET A 1 -5.54 2.73 20.54
C MET A 1 -6.38 2.58 19.27
N LYS A 2 -6.97 3.65 18.71
CA LYS A 2 -7.58 3.59 17.38
C LYS A 2 -6.58 4.00 16.29
N LEU A 3 -6.40 3.14 15.29
CA LEU A 3 -5.51 3.41 14.16
C LEU A 3 -6.30 3.32 12.85
N ARG A 4 -6.33 4.40 12.07
CA ARG A 4 -6.88 4.39 10.71
C ARG A 4 -5.77 4.21 9.69
N VAL A 5 -5.86 3.14 8.91
CA VAL A 5 -4.87 2.73 7.90
C VAL A 5 -5.54 2.69 6.53
N GLY A 6 -4.92 3.31 5.54
CA GLY A 6 -5.34 3.25 4.15
C GLY A 6 -4.36 2.48 3.27
N THR A 7 -4.85 1.91 2.18
CA THR A 7 -4.02 1.37 1.10
C THR A 7 -4.50 1.89 -0.25
N TRP A 8 -3.55 2.29 -1.11
CA TRP A 8 -3.88 2.94 -2.37
C TRP A 8 -2.78 2.77 -3.42
N ASN A 9 -3.15 2.20 -4.56
CA ASN A 9 -2.35 2.28 -5.78
C ASN A 9 -2.54 3.66 -6.42
N ILE A 10 -1.46 4.46 -6.47
CA ILE A 10 -1.51 5.85 -6.94
C ILE A 10 -1.07 6.02 -8.40
N LYS A 11 -0.76 4.93 -9.12
CA LYS A 11 -0.34 4.93 -10.54
C LYS A 11 0.76 5.94 -10.88
N GLY A 12 1.66 6.20 -9.94
CA GLY A 12 2.73 7.20 -10.05
C GLY A 12 2.22 8.63 -10.15
N GLY A 13 1.04 8.93 -9.61
CA GLY A 13 0.44 10.28 -9.63
C GLY A 13 -0.01 10.72 -11.03
N ARG A 14 -0.31 9.79 -11.94
CA ARG A 14 -0.61 10.11 -13.35
C ARG A 14 -2.10 10.24 -13.67
N GLY A 15 -2.97 10.11 -12.67
CA GLY A 15 -4.41 10.10 -12.87
C GLY A 15 -4.91 8.77 -13.43
N ALA A 16 -6.23 8.56 -13.37
CA ALA A 16 -6.89 7.34 -13.84
C ALA A 16 -6.57 7.02 -15.30
N LYS A 17 -6.56 8.06 -16.15
CA LYS A 17 -6.25 7.93 -17.59
C LYS A 17 -4.75 7.84 -17.92
N GLY A 18 -3.87 8.06 -16.95
CA GLY A 18 -2.41 8.01 -17.13
C GLY A 18 -1.81 9.13 -18.00
N PHE A 19 -2.53 10.26 -18.13
CA PHE A 19 -2.21 11.43 -18.98
C PHE A 19 -1.00 12.27 -18.45
N PRO A 20 -0.41 13.20 -19.22
CA PRO A 20 1.04 13.39 -19.28
C PRO A 20 1.67 14.03 -18.04
N LEU A 21 2.99 13.83 -17.93
CA LEU A 21 3.94 14.27 -16.90
C LEU A 21 3.65 15.64 -16.23
N LEU A 22 3.10 16.59 -17.00
CA LEU A 22 2.83 17.96 -16.58
C LEU A 22 1.80 18.09 -15.45
N LEU A 23 0.88 17.13 -15.31
CA LEU A 23 -0.16 17.16 -14.28
C LEU A 23 0.19 16.34 -13.02
N ASN A 24 1.39 15.73 -12.97
CA ASN A 24 1.76 14.81 -11.89
C ASN A 24 1.64 15.46 -10.50
N LYS A 25 2.10 16.71 -10.35
CA LYS A 25 1.99 17.42 -9.06
C LYS A 25 0.56 17.68 -8.63
N ARG A 26 -0.34 18.05 -9.56
CA ARG A 26 -1.75 18.30 -9.25
C ARG A 26 -2.40 17.04 -8.66
N ASN A 27 -2.16 15.89 -9.27
CA ASN A 27 -2.68 14.62 -8.76
C ASN A 27 -2.04 14.25 -7.42
N LEU A 28 -0.75 14.54 -7.20
CA LEU A 28 -0.11 14.31 -5.89
C LEU A 28 -0.70 15.21 -4.79
N ASP A 29 -1.07 16.44 -5.12
CA ASP A 29 -1.77 17.34 -4.20
C ASP A 29 -3.15 16.78 -3.88
N GLU A 30 -3.93 16.37 -4.90
CA GLU A 30 -5.24 15.71 -4.72
C GLU A 30 -5.12 14.41 -3.89
N ILE A 31 -4.06 13.60 -4.09
CA ILE A 31 -3.77 12.40 -3.28
C ILE A 31 -3.55 12.78 -1.80
N ALA A 32 -2.73 13.80 -1.53
CA ALA A 32 -2.47 14.25 -0.16
C ALA A 32 -3.73 14.81 0.51
N GLU A 33 -4.57 15.53 -0.23
CA GLU A 33 -5.86 16.02 0.25
C GLU A 33 -6.82 14.87 0.60
N GLU A 34 -6.91 13.84 -0.24
CA GLU A 34 -7.75 12.66 0.06
C GLU A 34 -7.25 11.91 1.30
N ILE A 35 -5.94 11.70 1.44
CA ILE A 35 -5.35 11.06 2.63
C ILE A 35 -5.69 11.87 3.89
N CYS A 36 -5.58 13.20 3.83
CA CYS A 36 -5.93 14.09 4.94
C CYS A 36 -7.43 14.04 5.26
N ARG A 37 -8.30 14.12 4.24
CA ARG A 37 -9.76 14.10 4.41
C ARG A 37 -10.27 12.77 4.95
N ALA A 38 -9.61 11.67 4.58
CA ALA A 38 -9.89 10.34 5.09
C ALA A 38 -9.45 10.13 6.55
N ASP A 39 -8.73 11.09 7.15
CA ASP A 39 -8.23 11.05 8.52
C ASP A 39 -7.31 9.84 8.77
N LEU A 40 -6.44 9.54 7.78
CA LEU A 40 -5.53 8.39 7.89
C LEU A 40 -4.36 8.73 8.81
N HIS A 41 -3.98 7.78 9.67
CA HIS A 41 -2.72 7.84 10.42
C HIS A 41 -1.57 7.20 9.64
N VAL A 42 -1.89 6.24 8.77
CA VAL A 42 -0.95 5.46 7.97
C VAL A 42 -1.54 5.24 6.58
N VAL A 43 -0.73 5.38 5.53
CA VAL A 43 -1.11 5.02 4.17
C VAL A 43 -0.04 4.16 3.48
N LEU A 44 -0.51 3.10 2.84
CA LEU A 44 0.28 2.08 2.15
C LEU A 44 0.13 2.29 0.65
N LEU A 45 1.16 2.82 0.01
CA LEU A 45 1.10 3.28 -1.38
C LEU A 45 1.80 2.31 -2.34
N GLN A 46 1.11 1.91 -3.40
CA GLN A 46 1.67 1.16 -4.52
C GLN A 46 1.88 2.05 -5.74
N GLU A 47 2.73 1.59 -6.65
CA GLU A 47 3.07 2.29 -7.89
C GLU A 47 3.70 3.67 -7.69
N VAL A 48 4.57 3.77 -6.70
CA VAL A 48 5.19 5.03 -6.31
C VAL A 48 6.45 5.28 -7.14
N ASP A 49 6.56 6.48 -7.70
CA ASP A 49 7.72 6.95 -8.46
C ASP A 49 8.67 7.79 -7.62
N VAL A 50 9.96 7.52 -7.76
CA VAL A 50 11.02 8.31 -7.12
C VAL A 50 12.04 8.74 -8.15
N LYS A 51 12.13 10.06 -8.36
CA LYS A 51 13.18 10.73 -9.14
C LYS A 51 13.39 10.11 -10.52
N ASN A 52 12.31 9.84 -11.26
CA ASN A 52 12.40 9.35 -12.63
C ASN A 52 11.76 10.32 -13.62
N LEU A 53 11.98 10.09 -14.92
CA LEU A 53 11.45 10.95 -15.97
C LEU A 53 9.90 11.00 -15.96
N ARG A 54 9.24 9.91 -15.54
CA ARG A 54 7.77 9.79 -15.49
C ARG A 54 7.12 10.65 -14.40
N CYS A 55 7.88 11.00 -13.37
CA CYS A 55 7.43 11.91 -12.31
C CYS A 55 8.14 13.27 -12.32
N CYS A 56 8.74 13.67 -13.44
CA CYS A 56 9.51 14.93 -13.53
C CYS A 56 10.56 15.08 -12.42
N TRP A 57 11.23 13.97 -12.09
CA TRP A 57 12.25 13.89 -11.04
C TRP A 57 11.75 14.17 -9.60
N VAL A 58 10.44 14.14 -9.37
CA VAL A 58 9.85 14.27 -8.03
C VAL A 58 10.13 13.01 -7.21
N HIS A 59 10.47 13.21 -5.93
CA HIS A 59 10.51 12.13 -4.95
C HIS A 59 9.13 12.02 -4.28
N GLN A 60 8.22 11.21 -4.81
CA GLN A 60 6.81 11.24 -4.41
C GLN A 60 6.55 11.01 -2.91
N PRO A 61 7.17 10.02 -2.21
CA PRO A 61 6.97 9.84 -0.77
C PRO A 61 7.31 11.08 0.05
N ARG A 62 8.45 11.72 -0.25
CA ARG A 62 8.89 12.96 0.39
C ARG A 62 7.94 14.12 0.10
N TYR A 63 7.47 14.23 -1.14
CA TYR A 63 6.54 15.28 -1.54
C TYR A 63 5.21 15.15 -0.79
N LEU A 64 4.62 13.95 -0.81
CA LEU A 64 3.36 13.64 -0.13
C LEU A 64 3.48 13.82 1.39
N ALA A 65 4.55 13.35 2.02
CA ALA A 65 4.77 13.58 3.45
C ALA A 65 4.85 15.08 3.79
N GLY A 66 5.54 15.89 2.98
CA GLY A 66 5.58 17.34 3.17
C GLY A 66 4.22 18.02 3.01
N LYS A 67 3.39 17.55 2.06
CA LYS A 67 2.02 18.04 1.89
C LYS A 67 1.11 17.66 3.05
N LEU A 68 1.24 16.45 3.56
CA LEU A 68 0.48 16.01 4.73
C LEU A 68 0.89 16.77 5.99
N GLU A 69 2.17 17.08 6.16
CA GLU A 69 2.64 17.95 7.25
C GLU A 69 2.07 19.37 7.13
N GLU A 70 2.00 19.93 5.91
CA GLU A 70 1.34 21.22 5.65
C GLU A 70 -0.16 21.20 6.00
N TYR A 71 -0.88 20.14 5.64
CA TYR A 71 -2.33 20.04 5.86
C TYR A 71 -2.73 19.68 7.29
N THR A 72 -1.95 18.83 7.97
CA THR A 72 -2.29 18.31 9.30
C THR A 72 -1.61 19.07 10.43
N GLY A 73 -0.51 19.78 10.15
CA GLY A 73 0.33 20.39 11.18
C GLY A 73 1.20 19.40 11.97
N GLU A 74 1.17 18.12 11.63
CA GLU A 74 1.96 17.06 12.26
C GLU A 74 3.06 16.56 11.33
N LYS A 75 4.19 16.12 11.88
CA LYS A 75 5.28 15.58 11.06
C LYS A 75 4.89 14.23 10.47
N TRP A 76 4.93 14.12 9.14
CA TRP A 76 4.74 12.84 8.45
C TRP A 76 6.08 12.18 8.08
N ASN A 77 6.18 10.90 8.39
CA ASN A 77 7.32 10.05 8.12
C ASN A 77 7.04 9.19 6.88
N TYR A 78 8.10 8.77 6.17
CA TYR A 78 7.94 7.91 5.02
C TYR A 78 9.09 6.90 4.88
N LEU A 79 8.76 5.74 4.32
CA LEU A 79 9.70 4.72 3.85
C LEU A 79 9.39 4.39 2.39
N PHE A 80 10.42 4.02 1.63
CA PHE A 80 10.27 3.61 0.22
C PHE A 80 11.10 2.37 -0.07
N ALA A 81 10.43 1.34 -0.56
CA ALA A 81 11.07 0.13 -1.07
C ALA A 81 11.05 0.13 -2.59
N ARG A 82 12.25 0.12 -3.19
CA ARG A 82 12.40 0.06 -4.64
C ARG A 82 12.12 -1.36 -5.13
N ALA A 83 11.18 -1.50 -6.06
CA ALA A 83 10.95 -2.74 -6.79
C ALA A 83 11.97 -2.89 -7.94
N PHE A 84 12.10 -1.87 -8.80
CA PHE A 84 13.03 -1.89 -9.94
C PHE A 84 13.42 -0.46 -10.37
N PRO A 85 14.55 -0.28 -11.09
CA PRO A 85 14.89 1.02 -11.66
C PRO A 85 13.96 1.36 -12.83
N LEU A 86 13.50 2.60 -12.90
CA LEU A 86 12.61 3.07 -13.96
C LEU A 86 13.07 4.44 -14.45
N LEU A 87 13.36 4.58 -15.75
CA LEU A 87 13.62 5.86 -16.44
C LEU A 87 14.55 6.83 -15.66
N GLY A 88 15.70 6.33 -15.21
CA GLY A 88 16.70 7.11 -14.45
C GLY A 88 16.45 7.24 -12.95
N GLY A 89 15.30 6.77 -12.46
CA GLY A 89 14.96 6.72 -11.04
C GLY A 89 14.43 5.35 -10.64
N SER A 90 13.42 5.34 -9.78
CA SER A 90 12.92 4.14 -9.13
C SER A 90 11.39 4.06 -9.17
N TYR A 91 10.90 2.83 -9.15
CA TYR A 91 9.50 2.49 -8.96
C TYR A 91 9.37 1.48 -7.83
N GLY A 92 8.33 1.56 -7.03
CA GLY A 92 8.08 0.61 -5.94
C GLY A 92 6.92 0.97 -5.05
N ASN A 93 7.05 0.61 -3.77
CA ASN A 93 6.03 0.80 -2.74
C ASN A 93 6.52 1.77 -1.67
N ALA A 94 5.60 2.49 -1.04
CA ALA A 94 5.91 3.39 0.07
C ALA A 94 4.93 3.19 1.23
N VAL A 95 5.41 3.49 2.44
CA VAL A 95 4.58 3.65 3.63
C VAL A 95 4.76 5.08 4.12
N LEU A 96 3.66 5.79 4.32
CA LEU A 96 3.67 7.10 4.98
C LEU A 96 2.87 7.00 6.27
N ALA A 97 3.33 7.66 7.32
CA ALA A 97 2.65 7.65 8.60
C ALA A 97 2.94 8.91 9.41
N VAL A 98 1.97 9.33 10.21
CA VAL A 98 2.15 10.43 11.16
C VAL A 98 3.07 10.06 12.33
N TYR A 99 3.17 8.77 12.66
CA TYR A 99 4.09 8.25 13.68
C TYR A 99 5.44 7.81 13.09
N PRO A 100 6.53 7.77 13.89
CA PRO A 100 7.83 7.29 13.44
C PRO A 100 7.77 5.87 12.85
N LEU A 101 8.59 5.64 11.83
CA LEU A 101 8.72 4.38 11.11
C LEU A 101 10.17 3.87 11.20
N GLU A 102 10.33 2.56 11.40
CA GLU A 102 11.60 1.85 11.27
C GLU A 102 11.45 0.72 10.25
N GLU A 103 12.24 0.74 9.17
CA GLU A 103 12.22 -0.35 8.20
C GLU A 103 12.74 -1.64 8.84
N VAL A 104 11.94 -2.70 8.74
CA VAL A 104 12.30 -4.04 9.23
C VAL A 104 12.71 -4.93 8.06
N LEU A 105 11.98 -4.86 6.95
CA LEU A 105 12.20 -5.71 5.79
C LEU A 105 11.75 -5.03 4.49
N SER A 106 12.65 -5.04 3.51
CA SER A 106 12.33 -4.79 2.10
C SER A 106 12.61 -6.06 1.30
N LEU A 107 11.55 -6.76 0.90
CA LEU A 107 11.61 -8.09 0.31
C LEU A 107 11.25 -8.05 -1.18
N SER A 108 12.23 -8.31 -2.04
CA SER A 108 11.94 -8.57 -3.46
C SER A 108 11.05 -9.81 -3.58
N LEU A 109 9.95 -9.70 -4.32
CA LEU A 109 9.01 -10.79 -4.60
C LEU A 109 9.33 -11.50 -5.93
N LYS A 110 10.45 -11.14 -6.58
CA LYS A 110 10.91 -11.78 -7.81
C LYS A 110 11.24 -13.26 -7.59
N PHE A 111 10.91 -14.08 -8.58
CA PHE A 111 11.34 -15.47 -8.71
C PHE A 111 12.36 -15.65 -9.84
N PRO A 112 13.28 -16.64 -9.75
CA PRO A 112 14.18 -16.98 -10.85
C PRO A 112 13.41 -17.26 -12.15
N GLY A 113 13.85 -16.67 -13.26
CA GLY A 113 13.22 -16.84 -14.57
C GLY A 113 11.94 -16.01 -14.80
N GLN A 114 11.52 -15.19 -13.84
CA GLN A 114 10.38 -14.29 -13.98
C GLN A 114 10.62 -13.24 -15.08
N LYS A 115 9.67 -13.14 -16.03
CA LYS A 115 9.66 -12.17 -17.14
C LYS A 115 8.60 -11.07 -16.99
N VAL A 116 7.98 -10.97 -15.82
CA VAL A 116 7.02 -9.89 -15.51
C VAL A 116 7.69 -8.84 -14.63
N GLU A 117 7.03 -7.68 -14.54
CA GLU A 117 7.48 -6.57 -13.71
C GLU A 117 7.81 -7.01 -12.28
N GLU A 118 8.91 -6.51 -11.75
CA GLU A 118 9.37 -6.90 -10.41
C GLU A 118 8.47 -6.26 -9.35
N ARG A 119 8.28 -7.01 -8.25
CA ARG A 119 7.44 -6.61 -7.13
C ARG A 119 8.27 -6.61 -5.84
N VAL A 120 7.86 -5.79 -4.88
CA VAL A 120 8.52 -5.66 -3.57
C VAL A 120 7.47 -5.62 -2.47
N PHE A 121 7.79 -6.20 -1.33
CA PHE A 121 7.04 -6.04 -0.09
C PHE A 121 7.88 -5.21 0.88
N LEU A 122 7.29 -4.16 1.44
CA LEU A 122 7.90 -3.31 2.46
C LEU A 122 7.20 -3.59 3.79
N PHE A 123 7.96 -3.86 4.84
CA PHE A 123 7.46 -4.03 6.20
C PHE A 123 8.29 -3.20 7.18
N ALA A 124 7.60 -2.54 8.10
CA ALA A 124 8.18 -1.61 9.05
C ALA A 124 7.50 -1.72 10.42
N HIS A 125 8.22 -1.32 11.45
CA HIS A 125 7.62 -0.98 12.73
C HIS A 125 7.11 0.46 12.71
N LEU A 126 5.90 0.65 13.20
CA LEU A 126 5.29 1.94 13.51
C LEU A 126 5.37 2.16 15.02
N PHE A 127 5.72 3.37 15.44
CA PHE A 127 5.86 3.71 16.87
C PHE A 127 4.85 4.79 17.29
N PRO A 128 3.57 4.43 17.49
CA PRO A 128 2.62 5.36 18.10
C PRO A 128 3.01 5.69 19.55
N PRO A 129 2.57 6.83 20.08
CA PRO A 129 2.81 7.16 21.48
C PRO A 129 2.13 6.17 22.42
N ASP A 130 2.76 5.93 23.57
CA ASP A 130 2.19 5.22 24.73
C ASP A 130 1.79 3.74 24.53
N ILE A 131 2.08 3.13 23.37
CA ILE A 131 1.87 1.70 23.12
C ILE A 131 3.11 1.02 22.52
N SER A 132 3.11 -0.32 22.51
CA SER A 132 4.17 -1.10 21.85
C SER A 132 4.14 -0.92 20.32
N PRO A 133 5.26 -1.11 19.62
CA PRO A 133 5.34 -0.93 18.18
C PRO A 133 4.39 -1.88 17.42
N LEU A 134 3.90 -1.40 16.29
CA LEU A 134 2.98 -2.13 15.41
C LEU A 134 3.68 -2.50 14.10
N GLY A 135 3.32 -3.64 13.52
CA GLY A 135 3.77 -4.01 12.19
C GLY A 135 2.93 -3.34 11.11
N ILE A 136 3.55 -2.65 10.17
CA ILE A 136 2.88 -2.06 9.01
C ILE A 136 3.57 -2.56 7.74
N GLY A 137 2.81 -3.05 6.76
CA GLY A 137 3.42 -3.48 5.50
C GLY A 137 2.63 -3.22 4.23
N CYS A 138 3.35 -2.92 3.16
CA CYS A 138 2.82 -2.61 1.85
C CYS A 138 3.24 -3.65 0.83
N PHE A 139 2.26 -4.34 0.21
CA PHE A 139 2.51 -5.26 -0.90
C PHE A 139 1.95 -4.72 -2.22
N HIS A 140 2.44 -5.27 -3.33
CA HIS A 140 1.83 -5.15 -4.65
C HIS A 140 2.15 -6.45 -5.37
N LEU A 141 1.14 -7.27 -5.69
CA LEU A 141 1.38 -8.57 -6.31
C LEU A 141 1.31 -8.50 -7.84
N SER A 142 1.72 -9.59 -8.49
CA SER A 142 1.80 -9.68 -9.95
C SER A 142 0.43 -9.72 -10.63
N VAL A 143 0.32 -8.99 -11.74
CA VAL A 143 -0.91 -8.89 -12.55
C VAL A 143 -1.21 -10.19 -13.31
N LYS A 144 -0.18 -10.82 -13.90
CA LYS A 144 -0.38 -11.77 -15.01
C LYS A 144 -0.78 -13.19 -14.62
N SER A 145 -0.42 -13.65 -13.42
CA SER A 145 -0.57 -15.07 -13.06
C SER A 145 -0.99 -15.25 -11.62
N GLU A 146 -2.09 -15.98 -11.41
CA GLU A 146 -2.56 -16.36 -10.08
C GLU A 146 -1.55 -17.24 -9.34
N SER A 147 -0.94 -18.21 -10.04
CA SER A 147 0.09 -19.07 -9.42
C SER A 147 1.32 -18.29 -8.98
N GLN A 148 1.61 -17.18 -9.65
CA GLN A 148 2.68 -16.27 -9.24
C GLN A 148 2.26 -15.48 -8.00
N ARG A 149 1.05 -14.89 -7.99
CA ARG A 149 0.53 -14.19 -6.79
C ARG A 149 0.52 -15.07 -5.55
N VAL A 150 0.12 -16.34 -5.68
CA VAL A 150 0.16 -17.31 -4.58
C VAL A 150 1.59 -17.49 -4.05
N GLN A 151 2.58 -17.62 -4.95
CA GLN A 151 3.98 -17.74 -4.53
C GLN A 151 4.48 -16.47 -3.85
N GLU A 152 4.11 -15.29 -4.34
CA GLU A 152 4.45 -14.00 -3.73
C GLU A 152 3.83 -13.87 -2.33
N ALA A 153 2.55 -14.20 -2.17
CA ALA A 153 1.85 -14.22 -0.89
C ALA A 153 2.50 -15.20 0.11
N LYS A 154 2.85 -16.42 -0.33
CA LYS A 154 3.62 -17.39 0.47
C LYS A 154 4.96 -16.83 0.91
N LYS A 155 5.68 -16.15 0.01
CA LYS A 155 6.98 -15.56 0.30
C LYS A 155 6.89 -14.46 1.37
N ILE A 156 5.85 -13.62 1.31
CA ILE A 156 5.54 -12.61 2.33
C ILE A 156 5.28 -13.28 3.68
N LYS A 157 4.33 -14.23 3.74
CA LYS A 157 3.99 -14.93 4.99
C LYS A 157 5.18 -15.65 5.61
N ALA A 158 5.96 -16.36 4.80
CA ALA A 158 7.15 -17.07 5.25
C ALA A 158 8.24 -16.12 5.79
N ALA A 159 8.33 -14.88 5.26
CA ALA A 159 9.24 -13.88 5.79
C ALA A 159 8.73 -13.31 7.13
N LEU A 160 7.44 -13.00 7.23
CA LEU A 160 6.83 -12.50 8.47
C LEU A 160 6.85 -13.54 9.60
N ALA A 161 6.63 -14.81 9.29
CA ALA A 161 6.67 -15.91 10.25
C ALA A 161 8.06 -16.13 10.87
N LYS A 162 9.13 -15.63 10.23
CA LYS A 162 10.49 -15.69 10.76
C LYS A 162 10.82 -14.53 11.72
N LEU A 163 9.97 -13.51 11.79
CA LEU A 163 10.16 -12.42 12.73
C LEU A 163 9.90 -12.93 14.16
N PHE A 164 10.87 -12.72 15.04
CA PHE A 164 10.72 -13.08 16.45
C PHE A 164 9.69 -12.15 17.10
N SER A 165 8.70 -12.71 17.78
CA SER A 165 7.61 -11.96 18.43
C SER A 165 6.86 -11.01 17.49
N ILE A 166 5.92 -11.55 16.72
CA ILE A 166 5.08 -10.77 15.79
C ILE A 166 4.20 -9.79 16.57
N PRO A 167 4.37 -8.46 16.40
CA PRO A 167 3.48 -7.46 16.99
C PRO A 167 2.09 -7.51 16.33
N PRO A 168 1.07 -6.85 16.91
CA PRO A 168 -0.12 -6.49 16.15
C PRO A 168 0.28 -5.83 14.84
N LEU A 169 -0.35 -6.23 13.73
CA LEU A 169 0.04 -5.74 12.42
C LEU A 169 -1.13 -5.51 11.48
N VAL A 170 -0.91 -4.60 10.53
CA VAL A 170 -1.76 -4.32 9.39
C VAL A 170 -0.90 -4.33 8.11
N LEU A 171 -1.26 -5.16 7.14
CA LEU A 171 -0.69 -5.17 5.81
C LEU A 171 -1.73 -4.67 4.81
N GLY A 172 -1.29 -4.06 3.72
CA GLY A 172 -2.21 -3.68 2.65
C GLY A 172 -1.55 -3.50 1.30
N GLY A 173 -2.38 -3.56 0.27
CA GLY A 173 -1.97 -3.27 -1.09
C GLY A 173 -2.82 -3.90 -2.16
N ASP A 174 -2.35 -3.71 -3.38
CA ASP A 174 -2.93 -4.27 -4.59
C ASP A 174 -2.56 -5.75 -4.74
N LEU A 175 -3.55 -6.62 -4.55
CA LEU A 175 -3.41 -8.05 -4.69
C LEU A 175 -3.40 -8.48 -6.16
N ASN A 176 -3.90 -7.65 -7.08
CA ASN A 176 -4.15 -7.99 -8.48
C ASN A 176 -5.02 -9.26 -8.68
N GLY A 177 -5.75 -9.63 -7.64
CA GLY A 177 -6.61 -10.79 -7.57
C GLY A 177 -7.86 -10.42 -6.77
N LYS A 178 -9.01 -10.98 -7.14
CA LYS A 178 -10.27 -10.67 -6.47
C LYS A 178 -10.32 -11.29 -5.08
N ARG A 179 -11.26 -10.81 -4.26
CA ARG A 179 -11.70 -11.52 -3.04
C ARG A 179 -11.98 -12.98 -3.40
N GLY A 180 -11.45 -13.90 -2.60
CA GLY A 180 -11.59 -15.35 -2.84
C GLY A 180 -10.64 -15.96 -3.88
N SER A 181 -9.76 -15.17 -4.52
CA SER A 181 -8.64 -15.72 -5.31
C SER A 181 -7.72 -16.61 -4.45
N ALA A 182 -6.91 -17.46 -5.08
CA ALA A 182 -6.02 -18.35 -4.34
C ALA A 182 -4.96 -17.56 -3.54
N ALA A 183 -4.48 -16.44 -4.07
CA ALA A 183 -3.58 -15.53 -3.36
C ALA A 183 -4.28 -14.83 -2.17
N PHE A 184 -5.57 -14.48 -2.31
CA PHE A 184 -6.36 -13.96 -1.18
C PHE A 184 -6.49 -15.03 -0.09
N GLN A 185 -6.89 -16.25 -0.48
CA GLN A 185 -7.03 -17.38 0.44
C GLN A 185 -5.69 -17.69 1.14
N GLU A 186 -4.58 -17.60 0.41
CA GLU A 186 -3.25 -17.77 0.99
C GLU A 186 -3.00 -16.75 2.11
N LEU A 187 -3.38 -15.48 1.97
CA LEU A 187 -3.16 -14.47 3.00
C LEU A 187 -4.00 -14.69 4.27
N ILE A 188 -5.21 -15.24 4.13
CA ILE A 188 -6.15 -15.39 5.26
C ILE A 188 -6.14 -16.78 5.91
N THR A 189 -5.41 -17.75 5.36
CA THR A 189 -5.37 -19.13 5.87
C THR A 189 -3.94 -19.60 6.23
N ASP A 190 -3.82 -20.86 6.63
CA ASP A 190 -2.55 -21.58 6.79
C ASP A 190 -1.64 -21.01 7.93
N HIS A 191 -0.32 -21.22 7.86
CA HIS A 191 0.68 -21.03 8.93
C HIS A 191 0.87 -19.60 9.47
N PHE A 192 0.27 -18.59 8.84
CA PHE A 192 0.27 -17.20 9.30
C PHE A 192 -1.03 -16.55 8.85
N PRO A 193 -2.17 -16.91 9.46
CA PRO A 193 -3.46 -16.42 9.01
C PRO A 193 -3.62 -14.97 9.47
N MET A 194 -4.16 -14.16 8.58
CA MET A 194 -4.59 -12.79 8.81
C MET A 194 -6.09 -12.68 8.54
N GLU A 195 -6.70 -11.63 9.08
CA GLU A 195 -8.10 -11.30 8.83
C GLU A 195 -8.16 -10.17 7.81
N GLU A 196 -9.15 -10.18 6.92
CA GLU A 196 -9.38 -9.04 6.06
C GLU A 196 -10.11 -7.94 6.84
N LEU A 197 -9.58 -6.71 6.81
CA LEU A 197 -10.07 -5.56 7.58
C LEU A 197 -10.95 -4.61 6.75
N GLY A 198 -10.86 -4.69 5.42
CA GLY A 198 -11.57 -3.80 4.51
C GLY A 198 -13.08 -4.09 4.44
N PRO A 199 -13.85 -3.24 3.74
CA PRO A 199 -15.30 -3.44 3.59
C PRO A 199 -15.60 -4.69 2.75
N SER A 200 -16.72 -5.35 3.04
CA SER A 200 -17.16 -6.58 2.35
C SER A 200 -17.43 -6.36 0.87
N GLU A 201 -18.10 -5.25 0.55
CA GLU A 201 -18.53 -4.85 -0.78
C GLU A 201 -17.73 -3.64 -1.31
N GLY A 202 -17.94 -3.34 -2.60
CA GLY A 202 -17.35 -2.19 -3.29
C GLY A 202 -16.08 -2.53 -4.06
N ASP A 203 -15.98 -1.96 -5.26
CA ASP A 203 -14.80 -2.07 -6.12
C ASP A 203 -13.67 -1.16 -5.61
N SER A 204 -12.43 -1.58 -5.79
CA SER A 204 -11.24 -0.76 -5.51
C SER A 204 -10.47 -0.40 -6.77
N PHE A 205 -10.84 -0.97 -7.92
CA PHE A 205 -10.29 -0.68 -9.23
C PHE A 205 -11.41 -0.38 -10.21
N ALA A 206 -11.25 0.68 -11.01
CA ALA A 206 -12.20 1.10 -12.01
C ALA A 206 -11.50 1.47 -13.32
N ALA A 207 -11.74 0.68 -14.36
CA ALA A 207 -11.43 0.97 -15.75
C ALA A 207 -12.74 1.03 -16.58
N PRO A 208 -12.74 1.63 -17.79
CA PRO A 208 -13.96 1.88 -18.56
C PRO A 208 -14.91 0.70 -18.74
N SER A 209 -14.39 -0.53 -18.79
CA SER A 209 -15.17 -1.76 -18.97
C SER A 209 -14.89 -2.84 -17.92
N TYR A 210 -14.17 -2.51 -16.86
CA TYR A 210 -13.77 -3.48 -15.84
C TYR A 210 -13.70 -2.80 -14.48
N ARG A 211 -14.46 -3.33 -13.52
CA ARG A 211 -14.36 -2.97 -12.12
C ARG A 211 -14.09 -4.22 -11.30
N ALA A 212 -13.31 -4.06 -10.23
CA ALA A 212 -13.02 -5.16 -9.33
C ALA A 212 -12.58 -4.66 -7.96
N ARG A 213 -12.82 -5.47 -6.93
CA ARG A 213 -12.14 -5.37 -5.65
C ARG A 213 -10.84 -6.17 -5.67
N ILE A 214 -9.70 -5.47 -5.76
CA ILE A 214 -8.35 -6.06 -5.80
C ILE A 214 -7.36 -5.47 -4.78
N ASP A 215 -7.73 -4.39 -4.10
CA ASP A 215 -6.95 -3.74 -3.05
C ASP A 215 -7.52 -4.11 -1.68
N PHE A 216 -6.65 -4.55 -0.77
CA PHE A 216 -7.06 -5.12 0.52
C PHE A 216 -6.18 -4.66 1.67
N LEU A 217 -6.78 -4.60 2.85
CA LEU A 217 -6.09 -4.49 4.14
C LEU A 217 -6.29 -5.80 4.89
N PHE A 218 -5.21 -6.36 5.42
CA PHE A 218 -5.17 -7.57 6.23
C PHE A 218 -4.58 -7.27 7.60
N GLY A 219 -5.14 -7.84 8.67
CA GLY A 219 -4.72 -7.63 10.04
C GLY A 219 -4.40 -8.90 10.79
N LYS A 220 -3.56 -8.79 11.82
CA LYS A 220 -3.34 -9.86 12.78
C LYS A 220 -3.16 -9.27 14.17
N LYS A 221 -3.91 -9.80 15.15
CA LYS A 221 -3.99 -9.28 16.53
C LYS A 221 -4.45 -7.81 16.61
N VAL A 222 -5.31 -7.41 15.68
CA VAL A 222 -5.98 -6.10 15.66
C VAL A 222 -7.47 -6.34 15.44
N ALA A 223 -8.34 -5.49 15.97
CA ALA A 223 -9.79 -5.65 15.82
C ALA A 223 -10.35 -4.55 14.89
N PRO A 224 -11.04 -4.89 13.79
CA PRO A 224 -11.63 -3.89 12.91
C PRO A 224 -12.81 -3.17 13.60
N LEU A 225 -12.87 -1.86 13.47
CA LEU A 225 -13.95 -1.00 14.01
C LEU A 225 -14.84 -0.42 12.90
N ALA A 226 -14.21 0.04 11.82
CA ALA A 226 -14.90 0.60 10.66
C ALA A 226 -14.02 0.44 9.42
N SER A 227 -14.62 0.45 8.24
CA SER A 227 -13.86 0.39 6.99
C SER A 227 -14.67 1.00 5.83
N GLY A 228 -13.99 1.34 4.75
CA GLY A 228 -14.62 1.97 3.60
C GLY A 228 -13.74 2.03 2.37
N ILE A 229 -14.34 2.50 1.28
CA ILE A 229 -13.67 2.80 0.02
C ILE A 229 -14.00 4.25 -0.34
N ILE A 230 -12.98 5.02 -0.73
CA ILE A 230 -13.13 6.38 -1.23
C ILE A 230 -12.84 6.36 -2.73
N ASP A 231 -13.85 6.69 -3.53
CA ASP A 231 -13.71 6.81 -4.99
C ASP A 231 -12.71 7.90 -5.34
N ALA A 232 -11.64 7.51 -6.02
CA ALA A 232 -10.56 8.39 -6.42
C ALA A 232 -10.89 9.27 -7.64
N GLY A 233 -12.03 9.04 -8.31
CA GLY A 233 -12.41 9.76 -9.52
C GLY A 233 -11.32 9.70 -10.59
N GLU A 234 -10.75 10.85 -10.96
CA GLU A 234 -9.69 10.96 -11.96
C GLU A 234 -8.28 10.92 -11.37
N VAL A 235 -8.13 10.91 -10.05
CA VAL A 235 -6.83 10.96 -9.33
C VAL A 235 -6.03 9.67 -9.52
N SER A 236 -6.72 8.54 -9.50
CA SER A 236 -6.18 7.20 -9.76
C SER A 236 -7.29 6.31 -10.32
N ASP A 237 -6.92 5.27 -11.06
CA ASP A 237 -7.84 4.21 -11.48
C ASP A 237 -8.10 3.19 -10.35
N HIS A 238 -7.37 3.30 -9.24
CA HIS A 238 -7.68 2.63 -7.99
C HIS A 238 -8.31 3.60 -6.99
N HIS A 239 -9.23 3.09 -6.19
CA HIS A 239 -9.87 3.77 -5.09
C HIS A 239 -9.12 3.48 -3.78
N LEU A 240 -9.11 4.45 -2.87
CA LEU A 240 -8.47 4.31 -1.56
C LEU A 240 -9.32 3.39 -0.69
N VAL A 241 -8.75 2.26 -0.24
CA VAL A 241 -9.40 1.35 0.72
C VAL A 241 -8.83 1.64 2.10
N TRP A 242 -9.69 1.82 3.10
CA TRP A 242 -9.28 2.12 4.46
C TRP A 242 -9.98 1.26 5.51
N ALA A 243 -9.32 1.08 6.65
CA ALA A 243 -9.86 0.46 7.85
C ALA A 243 -9.40 1.22 9.10
N GLU A 244 -10.31 1.41 10.04
CA GLU A 244 -10.04 1.83 11.40
C GLU A 244 -10.03 0.59 12.28
N CYS A 245 -8.97 0.40 13.05
CA CYS A 245 -8.78 -0.76 13.92
C CYS A 245 -8.50 -0.33 15.36
N GLU A 246 -9.00 -1.11 16.30
CA GLU A 246 -8.49 -1.13 17.66
C GLU A 246 -7.22 -1.98 17.72
N ILE A 247 -6.17 -1.35 18.24
CA ILE A 247 -4.84 -1.91 18.50
C ILE A 247 -4.72 -2.25 19.98
#